data_AF-A0A1G8MEQ4-F1
#
_entry.id   AF-A0A1G8MEQ4-F1
#
_cell.length_a   1.000
_cell.length_b   1.000
_cell.length_c   1.000
_cell.angle_alpha   90.00
_cell.angle_beta   90.00
_cell.angle_gamma   90.00
#
_symmetry.space_group_name_H-M   'P 1'
#
loop_
_entity.id
_entity.type
_entity.pdbx_description
1 polymer ?
#
loop_
_entity_poly.entity_id
_entity_poly.type
_entity_poly.pdbx_seq_one_letter_code
_entity_poly.pdbx_strand_id
1 'polypeptide(L)' 'MQTADDFRFTAHTLLLALDESTLNMMKMVSSSSMGGVAWKSAVLHQQDSFANLHSHLGLPEALELMQQGRFR' A
#
# COMPACT_ATOMS: atom_id res chain seq x y z
N MET A 1 -0.77 22.33 3.82
CA MET A 1 -1.82 21.42 4.34
C MET A 1 -2.25 20.54 3.19
N GLN A 2 -2.29 19.23 3.41
CA GLN A 2 -2.84 18.26 2.47
C GLN A 2 -4.38 18.33 2.54
N THR A 3 -5.07 18.27 1.40
CA THR A 3 -6.54 18.22 1.41
C THR A 3 -7.05 16.79 1.66
N ALA A 4 -8.33 16.65 2.00
CA ALA A 4 -8.95 15.34 2.16
C ALA A 4 -8.95 14.52 0.85
N ASP A 5 -9.07 15.19 -0.30
CA ASP A 5 -9.02 14.54 -1.61
C ASP A 5 -7.59 14.09 -1.94
N ASP A 6 -6.58 14.91 -1.66
CA ASP A 6 -5.17 14.51 -1.80
C ASP A 6 -4.87 13.29 -0.92
N PHE A 7 -5.36 13.28 0.34
CA PHE A 7 -5.19 12.16 1.25
C PHE A 7 -5.78 10.86 0.70
N ARG A 8 -7.02 10.92 0.18
CA ARG A 8 -7.70 9.76 -0.42
C ARG A 8 -7.00 9.27 -1.68
N PHE A 9 -6.58 10.21 -2.53
CA PHE A 9 -5.86 9.88 -3.76
C PHE A 9 -4.56 9.15 -3.44
N THR A 10 -3.73 9.69 -2.54
CA THR A 10 -2.50 9.03 -2.10
C THR A 10 -2.76 7.67 -1.46
N ALA A 11 -3.77 7.57 -0.58
CA ALA A 11 -4.13 6.29 0.03
C ALA A 11 -4.53 5.24 -1.04
N HIS A 12 -5.31 5.65 -2.05
CA HIS A 12 -5.70 4.78 -3.15
C HIS A 12 -4.49 4.33 -3.99
N THR A 13 -3.57 5.24 -4.33
CA THR A 13 -2.32 4.90 -5.03
C THR A 13 -1.48 3.91 -4.23
N LEU A 14 -1.34 4.11 -2.92
CA LEU A 14 -0.58 3.20 -2.05
C LEU A 14 -1.24 1.82 -1.93
N LEU A 15 -2.58 1.76 -1.91
CA LEU A 15 -3.32 0.50 -1.96
C LEU A 15 -3.08 -0.26 -3.26
N LEU A 16 -3.06 0.42 -4.41
CA LEU A 16 -2.74 -0.21 -5.70
C LEU A 16 -1.33 -0.78 -5.73
N ALA A 17 -0.34 -0.05 -5.19
CA ALA A 17 1.04 -0.54 -5.09
C ALA A 17 1.16 -1.77 -4.17
N LEU A 18 0.42 -1.79 -3.06
CA LEU A 18 0.37 -2.95 -2.16
C LEU A 18 -0.31 -4.16 -2.83
N ASP A 19 -1.40 -3.95 -3.57
CA ASP A 19 -2.07 -5.00 -4.33
C ASP A 19 -1.13 -5.58 -5.40
N GLU A 20 -0.46 -4.73 -6.17
CA GLU A 20 0.48 -5.14 -7.22
C GLU A 20 1.63 -5.99 -6.65
N SER A 21 2.28 -5.52 -5.58
CA SER A 21 3.39 -6.23 -4.94
C SER A 21 2.95 -7.56 -4.32
N THR A 22 1.76 -7.60 -3.72
CA THR A 22 1.15 -8.83 -3.18
C THR A 22 0.81 -9.81 -4.30
N LEU A 23 0.24 -9.34 -5.41
CA LEU A 23 -0.07 -10.15 -6.58
C LEU A 23 1.19 -10.75 -7.21
N ASN A 24 2.29 -9.99 -7.25
CA ASN A 24 3.57 -10.50 -7.72
C ASN A 24 4.05 -11.67 -6.84
N MET A 25 3.97 -11.56 -5.52
CA MET A 25 4.29 -12.68 -4.63
C MET A 25 3.37 -13.89 -4.87
N MET A 26 2.06 -13.68 -5.04
CA MET A 26 1.10 -14.75 -5.34
C MET A 26 1.47 -15.49 -6.63
N LYS A 27 1.89 -14.78 -7.68
CA LYS A 27 2.38 -15.39 -8.93
C LYS A 27 3.59 -16.29 -8.67
N MET A 28 4.58 -15.81 -7.92
CA MET A 28 5.78 -16.59 -7.60
C MET A 28 5.47 -17.85 -6.77
N VAL A 29 4.51 -17.77 -5.84
CA VAL A 29 4.03 -18.94 -5.09
C VAL A 29 3.38 -19.94 -6.05
N SER A 30 2.50 -19.48 -6.93
CA SER A 30 1.81 -20.35 -7.90
C SER A 30 2.77 -21.05 -8.87
N SER A 31 3.88 -20.41 -9.23
CA SER A 31 4.94 -20.97 -10.07
C SER A 31 6.01 -21.73 -9.30
N SER A 32 5.81 -22.03 -8.01
CA SER A 32 6.79 -22.67 -7.11
C SER A 32 8.17 -21.99 -7.10
N SER A 33 8.22 -20.69 -7.37
CA SER A 33 9.46 -19.90 -7.52
C SER A 33 9.82 -19.16 -6.23
N MET A 34 9.68 -19.85 -5.10
CA MET A 34 9.95 -19.29 -3.76
C MET A 34 11.41 -19.51 -3.34
N GLY A 35 11.91 -18.70 -2.40
CA GLY A 35 13.20 -18.91 -1.72
C GLY A 35 14.45 -18.36 -2.41
N GLY A 36 14.39 -18.06 -3.71
CA GLY A 36 15.50 -17.44 -4.47
C GLY A 36 15.68 -15.93 -4.25
N VAL A 37 16.66 -15.34 -4.93
CA VAL A 37 16.92 -13.87 -4.87
C VAL A 37 15.69 -13.08 -5.30
N ALA A 38 15.05 -13.45 -6.41
CA ALA A 38 13.85 -12.79 -6.90
C ALA A 38 12.70 -12.81 -5.87
N TRP A 39 12.53 -13.93 -5.14
CA TRP A 39 11.52 -14.05 -4.09
C TRP A 39 11.81 -13.08 -2.94
N LYS A 40 13.07 -13.01 -2.48
CA LYS A 40 13.48 -12.06 -1.43
C LYS A 40 13.22 -10.61 -1.85
N SER A 41 13.53 -10.25 -3.10
CA SER A 41 13.23 -8.91 -3.63
C SER A 41 11.72 -8.64 -3.67
N ALA A 42 10.89 -9.61 -4.06
CA ALA A 42 9.44 -9.47 -4.05
C ALA A 42 8.87 -9.28 -2.64
N VAL A 43 9.39 -10.03 -1.66
CA VAL A 43 9.03 -9.87 -0.24
C VAL A 43 9.38 -8.47 0.26
N LEU A 44 10.59 -7.98 0.00
CA LEU A 44 11.01 -6.64 0.43
C LEU A 44 10.14 -5.56 -0.22
N HIS A 45 9.87 -5.68 -1.51
CA HIS A 45 9.02 -4.71 -2.21
C HIS A 45 7.60 -4.66 -1.60
N GLN A 46 7.01 -5.81 -1.29
CA GLN A 46 5.69 -5.86 -0.67
C GLN A 46 5.70 -5.27 0.76
N GLN A 47 6.76 -5.52 1.54
CA GLN A 47 6.95 -4.94 2.86
C GLN A 47 7.06 -3.41 2.79
N ASP A 48 7.81 -2.88 1.83
CA ASP A 48 7.96 -1.44 1.62
C ASP A 48 6.62 -0.80 1.22
N SER A 49 5.87 -1.43 0.31
CA SER A 49 4.51 -0.98 -0.05
C SER A 49 3.58 -0.95 1.17
N PHE A 50 3.63 -1.98 2.02
CA PHE A 50 2.85 -2.02 3.26
C PHE A 50 3.28 -0.92 4.23
N ALA A 51 4.57 -0.71 4.44
CA ALA A 51 5.09 0.31 5.35
C ALA A 51 4.69 1.72 4.90
N ASN A 52 4.74 1.99 3.59
CA ASN A 52 4.31 3.27 3.02
C ASN A 52 2.81 3.51 3.24
N LEU A 53 1.96 2.50 2.96
CA LEU A 53 0.52 2.58 3.23
C LEU A 53 0.26 2.80 4.73
N HIS A 54 0.88 1.99 5.59
CA HIS A 54 0.72 2.07 7.04
C HIS A 54 1.09 3.46 7.56
N SER A 55 2.21 4.02 7.10
CA SER A 55 2.67 5.35 7.50
C SER A 55 1.70 6.45 7.06
N HIS A 56 1.20 6.40 5.82
CA HIS A 56 0.23 7.38 5.32
C HIS A 56 -1.10 7.34 6.07
N LEU A 57 -1.61 6.13 6.35
CA LEU A 57 -2.85 5.94 7.12
C LEU A 57 -2.67 6.28 8.61
N GLY A 58 -1.44 6.26 9.11
CA GLY A 58 -1.08 6.58 10.50
C GLY A 58 -0.74 8.05 10.76
N LEU A 59 -0.88 8.93 9.77
CA LEU A 59 -0.66 10.37 9.96
C LEU A 59 -1.58 10.93 11.08
N PRO A 60 -1.13 11.87 11.91
CA PRO A 60 -1.94 12.42 13.01
C PRO A 60 -3.30 12.97 12.55
N GLU A 61 -3.32 13.60 11.38
CA GLU A 61 -4.51 14.22 10.78
C GLU A 61 -5.36 13.23 9.96
N ALA A 62 -4.91 11.98 9.82
CA ALA A 62 -5.55 10.98 8.97
C ALA A 62 -7.03 10.77 9.31
N LEU A 63 -7.36 10.71 10.61
CA LEU A 63 -8.74 10.53 11.06
C LEU A 63 -9.65 11.66 10.58
N GLU A 64 -9.20 12.91 10.71
CA GLU A 64 -9.96 14.09 10.31
C GLU A 64 -10.13 14.13 8.79
N LEU A 65 -9.05 13.91 8.04
CA LEU A 65 -9.05 13.91 6.57
C LEU A 65 -9.94 12.79 5.99
N MET A 66 -9.98 11.61 6.63
CA MET A 66 -10.86 10.51 6.24
C MET A 66 -12.35 10.84 6.45
N GLN A 67 -12.68 11.63 7.47
CA GLN A 67 -14.06 11.97 7.82
C GLN A 67 -14.64 13.15 7.00
N GLN A 68 -13.78 14.05 6.50
CA GLN A 68 -14.16 15.26 5.77
C GLN A 68 -14.92 15.04 4.44
N GLY A 69 -15.14 13.81 3.98
CA GLY A 69 -15.85 13.49 2.72
C GLY A 69 -17.13 12.68 2.87
N ARG A 70 -17.56 12.37 4.10
CA ARG A 70 -18.78 11.57 4.34
C ARG A 70 -20.08 12.38 4.32
N PHE A 71 -20.01 13.70 4.16
CA PHE A 71 -21.18 14.58 4.10
C PHE A 71 -21.33 15.18 2.71
N ARG A 72 -21.76 14.37 1.74
CA ARG A 72 -22.45 14.85 0.54
C ARG A 72 -23.60 13.93 0.22
#